data_AF-A0A7S2LYR2-F1
#
_entry.id   AF-A0A7S2LYR2-F1
#
_cell.length_a   1.000
_cell.length_b   1.000
_cell.length_c   1.000
_cell.angle_alpha   90.00
_cell.angle_beta   90.00
_cell.angle_gamma   90.00
#
_symmetry.space_group_name_H-M   'P 1'
#
loop_
_entity.id
_entity.type
_entity.pdbx_description
1 polymer ?
#
loop_
_entity_poly.entity_id
_entity_poly.type
_entity_poly.pdbx_seq_one_letter_code
_entity_poly.pdbx_strand_id
1 'polypeptide(L)'
;GTAVERMQAVRARVLGLARGELCGEWADVRRRLLWAGGLRDLPDARPGQGYTGHAFNDDNHCDLTTMLGDVAHNENQGEVSMIAIGNQLGPGIEVASLPELGPGGSWSTCTNGCHVDPPQDVAHVQFRSRIAFKLVWCPPDYTSFVLVDDAGEYLNHGTPIGVLPAERLRASNYALVRGSKYAREADSFLERAAR
;
A
#
# COMPACT_ATOMS: atom_id res chain seq x y z
N GLY A 1 15.40 2.30 -5.98
CA GLY A 1 15.47 3.71 -5.59
C GLY A 1 14.08 4.31 -5.57
N THR A 2 13.85 5.27 -4.67
CA THR A 2 12.58 6.00 -4.52
C THR A 2 12.45 7.15 -5.51
N ALA A 3 11.29 7.28 -6.15
CA ALA A 3 10.90 8.51 -6.85
C ALA A 3 10.34 9.52 -5.82
N VAL A 4 11.24 10.29 -5.19
CA VAL A 4 10.89 11.13 -4.02
C VAL A 4 9.82 12.19 -4.33
N GLU A 5 9.91 12.87 -5.47
CA GLU A 5 8.90 13.86 -5.89
C GLU A 5 7.51 13.22 -5.96
N ARG A 6 7.42 12.04 -6.61
CA ARG A 6 6.20 11.25 -6.72
C ARG A 6 5.67 10.80 -5.37
N MET A 7 6.56 10.35 -4.47
CA MET A 7 6.20 9.97 -3.10
C MET A 7 5.53 11.14 -2.36
N GLN A 8 6.09 12.34 -2.46
CA GLN A 8 5.54 13.52 -1.79
C GLN A 8 4.19 13.92 -2.37
N ALA A 9 4.02 13.84 -3.70
CA ALA A 9 2.75 14.10 -4.35
C ALA A 9 1.66 13.08 -3.94
N VAL A 10 2.02 11.80 -3.81
CA VAL A 10 1.13 10.76 -3.24
C VAL A 10 0.73 11.12 -1.81
N ARG A 11 1.70 11.45 -0.94
CA ARG A 11 1.41 11.80 0.46
C ARG A 11 0.49 13.02 0.56
N ALA A 12 0.72 14.04 -0.26
CA ALA A 12 -0.16 15.20 -0.34
C ALA A 12 -1.60 14.84 -0.74
N ARG A 13 -1.79 13.92 -1.70
CA ARG A 13 -3.13 13.42 -2.05
C ARG A 13 -3.78 12.68 -0.89
N VAL A 14 -3.06 11.76 -0.27
CA VAL A 14 -3.57 10.96 0.87
C VAL A 14 -4.00 11.85 2.03
N LEU A 15 -3.17 12.84 2.39
CA LEU A 15 -3.49 13.83 3.42
C LEU A 15 -4.70 14.70 3.05
N GLY A 16 -4.90 14.97 1.75
CA GLY A 16 -6.02 15.75 1.23
C GLY A 16 -7.33 14.99 1.07
N LEU A 17 -7.36 13.65 1.24
CA LEU A 17 -8.60 12.87 1.14
C LEU A 17 -9.51 13.17 2.34
N ALA A 18 -10.76 13.55 2.04
CA ALA A 18 -11.77 13.78 3.05
C ALA A 18 -12.30 12.47 3.63
N ARG A 19 -12.85 12.53 4.85
CA ARG A 19 -13.48 11.37 5.53
C ARG A 19 -14.54 10.69 4.67
N GLY A 20 -15.37 11.45 3.95
CA GLY A 20 -16.40 10.90 3.06
C GLY A 20 -15.83 10.04 1.92
N GLU A 21 -14.58 10.28 1.52
CA GLU A 21 -13.88 9.52 0.49
C GLU A 21 -13.22 8.24 1.03
N LEU A 22 -13.08 8.11 2.36
CA LEU A 22 -12.45 6.97 3.04
C LEU A 22 -13.42 6.13 3.88
N CYS A 23 -14.66 6.59 4.06
CA CYS A 23 -15.70 5.91 4.85
C CYS A 23 -16.92 5.49 4.02
N GLY A 24 -16.82 5.52 2.68
CA GLY A 24 -17.87 5.06 1.77
C GLY A 24 -17.82 3.55 1.50
N GLU A 25 -18.48 3.13 0.43
CA GLU A 25 -18.39 1.77 -0.11
C GLU A 25 -16.93 1.41 -0.39
N TRP A 26 -16.49 0.24 0.08
CA TRP A 26 -15.08 -0.17 -0.03
C TRP A 26 -14.54 -0.13 -1.46
N ALA A 27 -15.34 -0.50 -2.45
CA ALA A 27 -14.93 -0.44 -3.85
C ALA A 27 -14.54 0.99 -4.29
N ASP A 28 -15.27 2.00 -3.82
CA ASP A 28 -14.98 3.41 -4.07
C ASP A 28 -13.77 3.90 -3.27
N VAL A 29 -13.69 3.52 -1.99
CA VAL A 29 -12.54 3.85 -1.13
C VAL A 29 -11.25 3.30 -1.73
N ARG A 30 -11.24 2.03 -2.15
CA ARG A 30 -10.08 1.41 -2.82
C ARG A 30 -9.71 2.13 -4.11
N ARG A 31 -10.68 2.46 -4.96
CA ARG A 31 -10.43 3.27 -6.17
C ARG A 31 -9.77 4.60 -5.82
N ARG A 32 -10.19 5.23 -4.73
CA ARG A 32 -9.62 6.49 -4.27
C ARG A 32 -8.20 6.34 -3.74
N LEU A 33 -7.91 5.27 -3.01
CA LEU A 33 -6.56 4.93 -2.55
C LEU A 33 -5.61 4.69 -3.73
N LEU A 34 -6.06 3.96 -4.77
CA LEU A 34 -5.29 3.76 -6.00
C LEU A 34 -5.00 5.10 -6.69
N TRP A 35 -6.01 5.94 -6.89
CA TRP A 35 -5.83 7.26 -7.49
C TRP A 35 -4.87 8.14 -6.68
N ALA A 36 -5.00 8.15 -5.36
CA ALA A 36 -4.12 8.91 -4.47
C ALA A 36 -2.67 8.41 -4.59
N GLY A 37 -2.49 7.10 -4.75
CA GLY A 37 -1.20 6.47 -5.01
C GLY A 37 -0.67 6.62 -6.43
N GLY A 38 -1.42 7.22 -7.35
CA GLY A 38 -1.01 7.34 -8.75
C GLY A 38 -1.11 6.03 -9.52
N LEU A 39 -2.08 5.20 -9.20
CA LEU A 39 -2.41 3.93 -9.87
C LEU A 39 -3.77 4.02 -10.57
N ARG A 40 -3.87 3.36 -11.72
CA ARG A 40 -5.13 3.05 -12.41
C ARG A 40 -5.83 1.89 -11.70
N ASP A 41 -7.16 1.90 -11.72
CA ASP A 41 -7.95 0.74 -11.32
C ASP A 41 -8.10 -0.19 -12.52
N LEU A 42 -7.38 -1.30 -12.49
CA LEU A 42 -7.33 -2.33 -13.53
C LEU A 42 -7.67 -3.70 -12.89
N PRO A 43 -8.90 -3.89 -12.39
CA PRO A 43 -9.29 -5.09 -11.65
C PRO A 43 -9.44 -6.32 -12.54
N ASP A 44 -9.49 -6.16 -13.86
CA ASP A 44 -9.66 -7.27 -14.82
C ASP A 44 -8.39 -7.52 -15.67
N ALA A 45 -7.32 -6.77 -15.42
CA ALA A 45 -6.06 -6.99 -16.12
C ALA A 45 -5.42 -8.32 -15.68
N ARG A 46 -4.65 -8.93 -16.59
CA ARG A 46 -3.95 -10.18 -16.30
C ARG A 46 -2.72 -9.91 -15.41
N PRO A 47 -2.26 -10.89 -14.61
CA PRO A 47 -0.97 -10.81 -13.94
C PRO A 47 0.15 -10.43 -14.93
N GLY A 48 1.01 -9.49 -14.53
CA GLY A 48 2.06 -8.92 -15.40
C GLY A 48 1.60 -7.81 -16.35
N GLN A 49 0.29 -7.54 -16.47
CA GLN A 49 -0.27 -6.50 -17.35
C GLN A 49 -0.86 -5.31 -16.56
N GLY A 50 -0.33 -5.06 -15.36
CA GLY A 50 -0.80 -3.97 -14.51
C GLY A 50 -2.06 -4.30 -13.70
N TYR A 51 -2.32 -5.58 -13.41
CA TYR A 51 -3.40 -6.00 -12.52
C TYR A 51 -3.29 -5.34 -11.15
N THR A 52 -4.18 -4.40 -10.83
CA THR A 52 -4.23 -3.73 -9.52
C THR A 52 -5.33 -4.28 -8.62
N GLY A 53 -6.14 -5.25 -9.08
CA GLY A 53 -7.30 -5.80 -8.37
C GLY A 53 -7.01 -6.31 -6.95
N HIS A 54 -5.79 -6.79 -6.70
CA HIS A 54 -5.35 -7.29 -5.40
C HIS A 54 -4.90 -6.18 -4.43
N ALA A 55 -4.53 -5.00 -4.94
CA ALA A 55 -4.07 -3.88 -4.11
C ALA A 55 -5.09 -3.54 -3.02
N PHE A 56 -4.64 -3.60 -1.77
CA PHE A 56 -5.45 -3.38 -0.55
C PHE A 56 -6.61 -4.35 -0.33
N ASN A 57 -6.82 -5.33 -1.20
CA ASN A 57 -7.92 -6.31 -1.13
C ASN A 57 -7.49 -7.65 -0.50
N ASP A 58 -6.20 -7.87 -0.33
CA ASP A 58 -5.64 -9.01 0.39
C ASP A 58 -4.90 -8.56 1.65
N ASP A 59 -4.13 -9.45 2.27
CA ASP A 59 -3.46 -9.19 3.53
C ASP A 59 -2.11 -8.47 3.37
N ASN A 60 -1.44 -8.63 2.22
CA ASN A 60 -0.04 -8.26 2.10
C ASN A 60 0.27 -7.26 0.97
N HIS A 61 -0.56 -7.03 -0.03
CA HIS A 61 -0.34 -5.97 -1.03
C HIS A 61 -0.90 -4.63 -0.55
N CYS A 62 -0.37 -4.17 0.59
CA CYS A 62 -0.86 -2.98 1.29
C CYS A 62 0.17 -1.84 1.36
N ASP A 63 1.35 -2.02 0.79
CA ASP A 63 2.35 -0.95 0.65
C ASP A 63 2.19 -0.26 -0.68
N LEU A 64 1.91 1.03 -0.68
CA LEU A 64 2.01 1.82 -1.88
C LEU A 64 3.40 2.45 -1.98
N THR A 65 4.16 1.98 -2.96
CA THR A 65 5.55 2.35 -3.18
C THR A 65 5.67 3.17 -4.45
N THR A 66 6.58 4.15 -4.45
CA THR A 66 6.95 4.93 -5.64
C THR A 66 8.39 4.65 -6.00
N MET A 67 8.71 4.38 -7.25
CA MET A 67 10.07 4.02 -7.66
C MET A 67 10.50 4.76 -8.91
N LEU A 68 11.81 4.98 -9.02
CA LEU A 68 12.41 5.51 -10.25
C LEU A 68 12.12 4.57 -11.43
N GLY A 69 11.96 5.12 -12.63
CA GLY A 69 11.60 4.34 -13.83
C GLY A 69 12.55 3.18 -14.09
N ASP A 70 13.86 3.43 -14.04
CA ASP A 70 14.90 2.40 -14.26
C ASP A 70 14.86 1.28 -13.20
N VAL A 71 14.29 1.53 -12.03
CA VAL A 71 14.18 0.58 -10.92
C VAL A 71 12.86 -0.21 -11.00
N ALA A 72 11.86 0.28 -11.72
CA ALA A 72 10.60 -0.45 -11.91
C ALA A 72 10.81 -1.81 -12.58
N HIS A 73 11.88 -1.94 -13.38
CA HIS A 73 12.27 -3.19 -14.05
C HIS A 73 13.14 -4.13 -13.21
N ASN A 74 13.41 -3.79 -11.94
CA ASN A 74 14.16 -4.68 -11.05
C ASN A 74 13.41 -6.00 -10.81
N GLU A 75 14.12 -7.10 -10.97
CA GLU A 75 13.64 -8.44 -10.67
C GLU A 75 13.99 -8.84 -9.23
N ASN A 76 13.14 -9.66 -8.60
CA ASN A 76 13.53 -10.34 -7.37
C ASN A 76 14.63 -11.37 -7.68
N GLN A 77 15.82 -11.24 -7.08
CA GLN A 77 16.93 -12.18 -7.26
C GLN A 77 16.98 -13.26 -6.16
N GLY A 78 15.82 -13.56 -5.55
CA GLY A 78 15.70 -14.45 -4.40
C GLY A 78 15.91 -13.76 -3.06
N GLU A 79 16.03 -12.44 -3.05
CA GLU A 79 16.25 -11.63 -1.85
C GLU A 79 14.97 -11.50 -1.01
N VAL A 80 13.81 -11.46 -1.67
CA VAL A 80 12.51 -11.47 -1.00
C VAL A 80 11.94 -12.88 -0.99
N SER A 81 11.83 -13.45 0.23
CA SER A 81 11.19 -14.76 0.44
C SER A 81 9.74 -14.75 -0.07
N MET A 82 9.29 -15.89 -0.61
CA MET A 82 7.94 -16.11 -1.14
C MET A 82 7.58 -15.34 -2.42
N ILE A 83 8.49 -14.55 -2.99
CA ILE A 83 8.32 -13.91 -4.30
C ILE A 83 9.13 -14.68 -5.35
N ALA A 84 8.55 -14.93 -6.51
CA ALA A 84 9.22 -15.65 -7.59
C ALA A 84 10.52 -14.92 -8.02
N ILE A 85 11.59 -15.68 -8.20
CA ILE A 85 12.83 -15.18 -8.81
C ILE A 85 12.51 -14.76 -10.26
N GLY A 86 12.99 -13.60 -10.70
CA GLY A 86 12.75 -13.10 -12.06
C GLY A 86 11.38 -12.45 -12.27
N ASN A 87 10.65 -12.09 -11.21
CA ASN A 87 9.36 -11.42 -11.33
C ASN A 87 9.50 -10.01 -11.95
N GLN A 88 9.23 -9.88 -13.24
CA GLN A 88 9.29 -8.64 -14.01
C GLN A 88 8.02 -7.80 -13.83
N LEU A 89 8.02 -6.93 -12.82
CA LEU A 89 6.89 -6.04 -12.52
C LEU A 89 6.88 -4.76 -13.38
N GLY A 90 8.01 -4.39 -14.01
CA GLY A 90 8.20 -3.13 -14.74
C GLY A 90 7.09 -2.79 -15.74
N PRO A 91 6.77 -3.66 -16.71
CA PRO A 91 5.69 -3.39 -17.68
C PRO A 91 4.34 -3.17 -17.00
N GLY A 92 4.04 -3.92 -15.94
CA GLY A 92 2.79 -3.76 -15.17
C GLY A 92 2.74 -2.43 -14.42
N ILE A 93 3.87 -2.01 -13.83
CA ILE A 93 4.02 -0.73 -13.15
C ILE A 93 3.82 0.43 -14.12
N GLU A 94 4.43 0.37 -15.31
CA GLU A 94 4.28 1.41 -16.34
C GLU A 94 2.83 1.53 -16.81
N VAL A 95 2.17 0.40 -17.09
CA VAL A 95 0.77 0.37 -17.54
C VAL A 95 -0.18 0.92 -16.47
N ALA A 96 0.03 0.54 -15.20
CA ALA A 96 -0.84 0.93 -14.11
C ALA A 96 -0.57 2.34 -13.57
N SER A 97 0.61 2.91 -13.81
CA SER A 97 0.98 4.23 -13.25
C SER A 97 0.26 5.39 -13.96
N LEU A 98 -0.21 6.34 -13.16
CA LEU A 98 -0.72 7.63 -13.65
C LEU A 98 0.45 8.63 -13.81
N PRO A 99 0.59 9.35 -14.92
CA PRO A 99 1.74 10.23 -15.17
C PRO A 99 1.71 11.53 -14.32
N GLU A 100 0.55 11.91 -13.82
CA GLU A 100 0.28 13.19 -13.13
C GLU A 100 0.97 13.40 -11.78
N LEU A 101 1.59 12.36 -11.20
CA LEU A 101 2.33 12.44 -9.93
C LEU A 101 3.85 12.62 -10.13
N GLY A 102 4.29 12.94 -11.34
CA GLY A 102 5.71 13.12 -11.66
C GLY A 102 6.39 11.83 -12.12
N PRO A 103 7.71 11.87 -12.37
CA PRO A 103 8.44 10.78 -13.00
C PRO A 103 8.48 9.50 -12.15
N GLY A 104 8.73 8.37 -12.82
CA GLY A 104 8.77 7.05 -12.20
C GLY A 104 7.41 6.36 -12.17
N GLY A 105 7.31 5.31 -11.35
CA GLY A 105 6.11 4.47 -11.24
C GLY A 105 5.56 4.41 -9.82
N SER A 106 4.34 3.93 -9.69
CA SER A 106 3.69 3.54 -8.43
C SER A 106 3.30 2.07 -8.47
N TRP A 107 3.28 1.39 -7.32
CA TRP A 107 2.85 0.00 -7.24
C TRP A 107 2.42 -0.39 -5.82
N SER A 108 1.48 -1.33 -5.71
CA SER A 108 1.14 -1.98 -4.44
C SER A 108 2.04 -3.20 -4.21
N THR A 109 2.98 -3.09 -3.29
CA THR A 109 3.98 -4.11 -2.99
C THR A 109 3.60 -4.96 -1.78
N CYS A 110 4.14 -6.19 -1.74
CA CYS A 110 3.95 -7.11 -0.64
C CYS A 110 4.64 -6.60 0.64
N THR A 111 3.93 -6.64 1.78
CA THR A 111 4.36 -6.17 3.10
C THR A 111 5.07 -7.23 3.93
N ASN A 112 5.19 -8.46 3.42
CA ASN A 112 5.84 -9.56 4.13
C ASN A 112 7.28 -9.18 4.53
N GLY A 113 7.63 -9.34 5.80
CA GLY A 113 8.96 -8.96 6.32
C GLY A 113 9.09 -7.49 6.74
N CYS A 114 8.03 -6.68 6.64
CA CYS A 114 8.08 -5.27 7.06
C CYS A 114 8.20 -5.06 8.58
N HIS A 115 7.96 -6.09 9.40
CA HIS A 115 8.12 -6.04 10.85
C HIS A 115 9.56 -6.23 11.34
N VAL A 116 10.47 -6.66 10.46
CA VAL A 116 11.90 -6.80 10.75
C VAL A 116 12.56 -5.42 10.68
N ASP A 117 13.62 -5.18 11.45
CA ASP A 117 14.41 -3.94 11.39
C ASP A 117 15.86 -4.24 10.93
N PRO A 118 16.30 -3.72 9.76
CA PRO A 118 15.52 -2.95 8.79
C PRO A 118 14.47 -3.80 8.04
N PRO A 119 13.39 -3.19 7.53
CA PRO A 119 12.33 -3.89 6.80
C PRO A 119 12.87 -4.73 5.64
N GLN A 120 12.34 -5.96 5.52
CA GLN A 120 12.74 -6.95 4.50
C GLN A 120 11.65 -7.17 3.43
N ASP A 121 10.73 -6.21 3.28
CA ASP A 121 9.64 -6.29 2.33
C ASP A 121 10.06 -5.94 0.89
N VAL A 122 9.13 -6.14 -0.06
CA VAL A 122 9.39 -5.91 -1.49
C VAL A 122 9.78 -4.47 -1.79
N ALA A 123 9.20 -3.50 -1.08
CA ALA A 123 9.50 -2.08 -1.31
C ALA A 123 10.96 -1.78 -0.98
N HIS A 124 11.43 -2.25 0.18
CA HIS A 124 12.75 -1.94 0.71
C HIS A 124 13.86 -2.79 0.08
N VAL A 125 13.60 -4.06 -0.21
CA VAL A 125 14.62 -4.99 -0.73
C VAL A 125 14.71 -4.93 -2.25
N GLN A 126 13.65 -5.36 -2.96
CA GLN A 126 13.67 -5.47 -4.42
C GLN A 126 13.75 -4.09 -5.09
N PHE A 127 12.88 -3.17 -4.68
CA PHE A 127 12.82 -1.84 -5.29
C PHE A 127 13.75 -0.84 -4.63
N ARG A 128 14.37 -1.15 -3.48
CA ARG A 128 15.20 -0.21 -2.71
C ARG A 128 14.53 1.16 -2.62
N SER A 129 13.25 1.12 -2.26
CA SER A 129 12.37 2.27 -2.24
C SER A 129 11.76 2.46 -0.85
N ARG A 130 11.02 3.55 -0.71
CA ARG A 130 10.31 3.95 0.50
C ARG A 130 8.84 3.86 0.24
N ILE A 131 8.09 3.59 1.31
CA ILE A 131 6.65 3.52 1.26
C ILE A 131 6.06 4.94 1.24
N ALA A 132 5.23 5.24 0.24
CA ALA A 132 4.49 6.49 0.20
C ALA A 132 3.38 6.47 1.25
N PHE A 133 2.60 5.39 1.29
CA PHE A 133 1.74 5.03 2.42
C PHE A 133 1.54 3.51 2.50
N LYS A 134 1.26 3.00 3.71
CA LYS A 134 0.87 1.62 4.00
C LYS A 134 -0.54 1.64 4.58
N LEU A 135 -1.42 0.77 4.09
CA LEU A 135 -2.72 0.53 4.70
C LEU A 135 -2.59 -0.54 5.79
N VAL A 136 -3.07 -0.21 7.00
CA VAL A 136 -3.12 -1.12 8.14
C VAL A 136 -4.53 -1.16 8.70
N TRP A 137 -5.15 -2.35 8.73
CA TRP A 137 -6.45 -2.54 9.37
C TRP A 137 -6.34 -2.52 10.90
N CYS A 138 -7.28 -1.87 11.58
CA CYS A 138 -7.21 -1.58 13.02
C CYS A 138 -7.92 -2.64 13.86
N PRO A 139 -7.28 -3.26 14.87
CA PRO A 139 -7.94 -4.21 15.77
C PRO A 139 -9.00 -3.54 16.68
N PRO A 140 -9.91 -4.32 17.31
CA PRO A 140 -10.03 -5.77 17.22
C PRO A 140 -11.02 -6.25 16.17
N ASP A 141 -11.87 -5.37 15.62
CA ASP A 141 -12.92 -5.70 14.66
C ASP A 141 -12.47 -5.55 13.19
N TYR A 142 -11.32 -4.89 13.00
CA TYR A 142 -10.69 -4.65 11.70
C TYR A 142 -11.56 -3.85 10.74
N THR A 143 -12.62 -3.17 11.21
CA THR A 143 -13.59 -2.46 10.34
C THR A 143 -13.08 -1.11 9.85
N SER A 144 -12.06 -0.58 10.52
CA SER A 144 -11.38 0.67 10.15
C SER A 144 -9.94 0.40 9.76
N PHE A 145 -9.35 1.29 8.97
CA PHE A 145 -7.93 1.25 8.62
C PHE A 145 -7.28 2.61 8.85
N VAL A 146 -5.98 2.59 9.11
CA VAL A 146 -5.11 3.76 9.06
C VAL A 146 -4.19 3.67 7.86
N LEU A 147 -3.81 4.83 7.34
CA LEU A 147 -2.74 5.01 6.37
C LEU A 147 -1.55 5.60 7.13
N VAL A 148 -0.42 4.93 7.08
CA VAL A 148 0.82 5.38 7.70
C VAL A 148 1.92 5.53 6.67
N ASP A 149 2.88 6.39 6.94
CA ASP A 149 4.04 6.58 6.07
C ASP A 149 5.15 5.55 6.35
N ASP A 150 6.28 5.67 5.64
CA ASP A 150 7.44 4.80 5.79
C ASP A 150 8.08 4.78 7.19
N ALA A 151 7.91 5.86 7.96
CA ALA A 151 8.34 5.94 9.36
C ALA A 151 7.28 5.36 10.33
N GLY A 152 6.12 4.96 9.82
CA GLY A 152 4.97 4.55 10.62
C GLY A 152 4.19 5.72 11.20
N GLU A 153 4.37 6.93 10.66
CA GLU A 153 3.65 8.11 11.11
C GLU A 153 2.28 8.19 10.42
N TYR A 154 1.28 8.65 11.17
CA TYR A 154 -0.09 8.76 10.69
C TYR A 154 -0.22 9.71 9.49
N LEU A 155 -0.99 9.30 8.48
CA LEU A 155 -1.38 10.13 7.34
C LEU A 155 -2.89 10.36 7.28
N ASN A 156 -3.69 9.30 7.27
CA ASN A 156 -5.15 9.39 7.20
C ASN A 156 -5.81 8.10 7.73
N HIS A 157 -7.14 8.04 7.78
CA HIS A 157 -7.86 6.81 8.15
C HIS A 157 -9.27 6.78 7.57
N GLY A 158 -9.86 5.59 7.54
CA GLY A 158 -11.23 5.36 7.07
C GLY A 158 -11.94 4.26 7.85
N THR A 159 -13.27 4.32 7.82
CA THR A 159 -14.16 3.26 8.33
C THR A 159 -15.12 2.91 7.19
N PRO A 160 -14.64 2.19 6.16
CA PRO A 160 -15.43 1.89 4.98
C PRO A 160 -16.60 0.96 5.30
N ILE A 161 -17.60 0.97 4.42
CA ILE A 161 -18.79 0.12 4.49
C ILE A 161 -18.89 -0.79 3.26
N GLY A 162 -19.92 -1.63 3.24
CA GLY A 162 -20.21 -2.53 2.12
C GLY A 162 -19.40 -3.82 2.17
N VAL A 163 -19.01 -4.32 0.99
CA VAL A 163 -18.25 -5.57 0.87
C VAL A 163 -16.77 -5.32 1.13
N LEU A 164 -16.36 -5.47 2.38
CA LEU A 164 -14.96 -5.38 2.80
C LEU A 164 -14.18 -6.65 2.41
N PRO A 165 -12.83 -6.60 2.36
CA PRO A 165 -12.01 -7.80 2.36
C PRO A 165 -12.39 -8.71 3.54
N ALA A 166 -12.30 -10.02 3.34
CA ALA A 166 -12.62 -10.99 4.37
C ALA A 166 -11.87 -10.66 5.68
N GLU A 167 -12.56 -10.73 6.82
CA GLU A 167 -11.99 -10.33 8.12
C GLU A 167 -10.65 -11.00 8.41
N ARG A 168 -10.51 -12.30 8.06
CA ARG A 168 -9.25 -13.04 8.19
C ARG A 168 -8.06 -12.37 7.46
N LEU A 169 -8.29 -11.73 6.32
CA LEU A 169 -7.25 -11.04 5.55
C LEU A 169 -6.90 -9.70 6.20
N ARG A 170 -7.92 -8.97 6.70
CA ARG A 170 -7.71 -7.73 7.45
C ARG A 170 -6.96 -7.98 8.76
N ALA A 171 -7.30 -9.04 9.47
CA ALA A 171 -6.58 -9.47 10.66
C ALA A 171 -5.15 -9.95 10.35
N SER A 172 -4.96 -10.68 9.24
CA SER A 172 -3.63 -11.10 8.76
C SER A 172 -2.75 -9.89 8.40
N ASN A 173 -3.31 -8.88 7.72
CA ASN A 173 -2.63 -7.62 7.42
C ASN A 173 -2.08 -6.96 8.70
N TYR A 174 -2.91 -6.81 9.73
CA TYR A 174 -2.45 -6.27 11.01
C TYR A 174 -1.40 -7.18 11.67
N ALA A 175 -1.55 -8.50 11.58
CA ALA A 175 -0.57 -9.44 12.13
C ALA A 175 0.81 -9.30 11.48
N LEU A 176 0.89 -9.00 10.18
CA LEU A 176 2.15 -8.80 9.45
C LEU A 176 2.96 -7.59 9.95
N VAL A 177 2.28 -6.56 10.46
CA VAL A 177 2.89 -5.32 10.98
C VAL A 177 3.02 -5.30 12.50
N ARG A 178 2.40 -6.24 13.21
CA ARG A 178 2.34 -6.25 14.68
C ARG A 178 3.73 -6.22 15.29
N GLY A 179 3.91 -5.40 16.31
CA GLY A 179 5.20 -5.23 17.01
C GLY A 179 6.21 -4.37 16.25
N SER A 180 5.84 -3.80 15.10
CA SER A 180 6.67 -2.88 14.33
C SER A 180 6.20 -1.43 14.45
N LYS A 181 6.99 -0.49 13.92
CA LYS A 181 6.64 0.94 13.83
C LYS A 181 5.31 1.19 13.11
N TYR A 182 4.89 0.31 12.20
CA TYR A 182 3.69 0.45 11.39
C TYR A 182 2.39 0.12 12.15
N ALA A 183 2.47 -0.61 13.27
CA ALA A 183 1.29 -0.99 14.07
C ALA A 183 0.82 0.13 15.03
N ARG A 184 1.70 1.06 15.41
CA ARG A 184 1.47 2.06 16.47
C ARG A 184 0.16 2.83 16.33
N GLU A 185 -0.10 3.33 15.12
CA GLU A 185 -1.30 4.13 14.86
C GLU A 185 -2.58 3.29 14.82
N ALA A 186 -2.49 2.03 14.35
CA ALA A 186 -3.60 1.09 14.38
C ALA A 186 -3.95 0.67 15.82
N ASP A 187 -2.94 0.44 16.67
CA ASP A 187 -3.10 0.08 18.08
C ASP A 187 -3.83 1.18 18.87
N SER A 188 -3.49 2.45 18.63
CA SER A 188 -4.10 3.59 19.32
C SER A 188 -5.39 4.10 18.66
N PHE A 189 -5.85 3.49 17.56
CA PHE A 189 -6.91 4.05 16.73
C PHE A 189 -8.25 4.15 17.46
N LEU A 190 -8.67 3.09 18.17
CA LEU A 190 -9.95 3.09 18.89
C LEU A 190 -9.99 4.07 20.05
N GLU A 191 -8.86 4.29 20.72
CA GLU A 191 -8.77 5.29 21.78
C GLU A 191 -8.93 6.72 21.25
N ARG A 192 -8.53 6.95 19.99
CA ARG A 192 -8.67 8.25 19.31
C ARG A 192 -10.04 8.44 18.68
N ALA A 193 -10.64 7.38 18.13
CA ALA A 193 -11.97 7.45 17.50
C ALA A 193 -13.13 7.63 18.51
N ALA A 194 -12.89 7.29 19.79
CA ALA A 194 -13.84 7.47 20.88
C ALA A 194 -13.80 8.85 21.56
N ARG A 195 -12.88 9.73 21.14
CA ARG A 195 -12.74 11.12 21.64
C ARG A 195 -13.27 12.12 20.63
#